data_AF-A0A4Q7PB90-F1
#
_entry.id   AF-A0A4Q7PB90-F1
#
_cell.length_a   1.000
_cell.length_b   1.000
_cell.length_c   1.000
_cell.angle_alpha   90.00
_cell.angle_beta   90.00
_cell.angle_gamma   90.00
#
_symmetry.space_group_name_H-M   'P 1'
#
loop_
_entity.id
_entity.type
_entity.pdbx_description
1 polymer ?
#
loop_
_entity_poly.entity_id
_entity_poly.type
_entity_poly.pdbx_seq_one_letter_code
_entity_poly.pdbx_strand_id
1 'polypeptide(L)'
;MKSNSAYQPTFSGAIIQLEKFTRSITDEVFNVSLEKWFEQMEMFEILEVSSFDFPNFPETNKVFKLINFKVDSAENGKKRLFNGLIRLGQPEGVILEYHKKIDTYTLKFYAHQEMDAYLFIHNLHAELEKDFRFRKVLAAVISQQESFENSQQLLMKELFG
;
A
#
# COMPACT_ATOMS: atom_id res chain seq x y z
N MET A 1 -6.61 17.49 21.18
CA MET A 1 -6.22 16.13 20.73
C MET A 1 -7.23 15.68 19.69
N LYS A 2 -6.82 15.51 18.42
CA LYS A 2 -7.69 15.02 17.34
C LYS A 2 -7.14 13.67 16.89
N SER A 3 -7.98 12.63 16.90
CA SER A 3 -7.61 11.27 16.48
C SER A 3 -7.62 11.18 14.95
N ASN A 4 -6.48 10.85 14.33
CA ASN A 4 -6.43 10.48 12.92
C ASN A 4 -6.97 9.04 12.77
N SER A 5 -8.05 8.88 12.02
CA SER A 5 -8.68 7.59 11.79
C SER A 5 -8.68 7.25 10.31
N ALA A 6 -8.07 6.12 9.97
CA ALA A 6 -8.18 5.45 8.68
C ALA A 6 -9.12 4.23 8.83
N TYR A 7 -9.73 3.82 7.72
CA TYR A 7 -10.65 2.69 7.66
C TYR A 7 -9.94 1.48 7.05
N GLN A 8 -10.11 0.31 7.68
CA GLN A 8 -9.68 -0.97 7.11
C GLN A 8 -10.91 -1.83 6.79
N PRO A 9 -11.00 -2.43 5.59
CA PRO A 9 -12.07 -3.38 5.30
C PRO A 9 -11.81 -4.70 6.05
N THR A 10 -12.78 -5.14 6.83
CA THR A 10 -12.81 -6.50 7.40
C THR A 10 -13.78 -7.36 6.62
N PHE A 11 -13.37 -8.58 6.29
CA PHE A 11 -14.16 -9.53 5.52
C PHE A 11 -14.87 -10.50 6.46
N SER A 12 -16.17 -10.27 6.68
CA SER A 12 -17.07 -11.22 7.32
C SER A 12 -18.19 -11.60 6.35
N GLY A 13 -18.15 -12.85 5.87
CA GLY A 13 -19.28 -13.61 5.33
C GLY A 13 -19.95 -13.19 4.02
N ALA A 14 -19.96 -11.91 3.66
CA ALA A 14 -20.45 -11.30 2.40
C ALA A 14 -20.58 -9.77 2.50
N ILE A 15 -20.23 -9.16 3.64
CA ILE A 15 -20.40 -7.73 3.89
C ILE A 15 -19.03 -7.12 4.20
N ILE A 16 -18.62 -6.14 3.41
CA ILE A 16 -17.46 -5.29 3.71
C ILE A 16 -17.89 -4.34 4.82
N GLN A 17 -17.36 -4.55 6.03
CA GLN A 17 -17.51 -3.60 7.13
C GLN A 17 -16.24 -2.76 7.25
N LEU A 18 -16.41 -1.44 7.30
CA LEU A 18 -15.32 -0.49 7.51
C LEU A 18 -15.26 -0.18 9.01
N GLU A 19 -14.34 -0.82 9.72
CA GLU A 19 -14.11 -0.51 11.13
C GLU A 19 -13.08 0.60 11.30
N LYS A 20 -13.35 1.48 12.27
CA LYS A 20 -12.49 2.60 12.64
C LYS A 20 -11.33 2.07 13.47
N PHE A 21 -10.11 2.13 12.93
CA PHE A 21 -8.93 1.63 13.63
C PHE A 21 -8.18 2.76 14.34
N THR A 22 -7.89 2.57 15.63
CA THR A 22 -6.92 3.37 16.38
C THR A 22 -5.80 2.44 16.82
N ARG A 23 -4.69 2.41 16.08
CA ARG A 23 -3.47 1.74 16.54
C ARG A 23 -2.65 2.75 17.33
N SER A 24 -2.43 2.47 18.61
CA SER A 24 -1.45 3.16 19.44
C SER A 24 -0.06 2.82 18.92
N ILE A 25 0.59 3.79 18.29
CA ILE A 25 1.97 3.67 17.78
C ILE A 25 2.89 3.80 19.00
N THR A 26 3.70 2.79 19.26
CA THR A 26 4.82 2.86 20.21
C THR A 26 5.92 3.71 19.60
N ASP A 27 6.44 4.67 20.38
CA ASP A 27 7.34 5.78 19.99
C ASP A 27 8.71 5.36 19.38
N GLU A 28 9.03 4.07 19.25
CA GLU A 28 10.36 3.58 18.88
C GLU A 28 10.66 3.56 17.37
N VAL A 29 9.68 3.80 16.49
CA VAL A 29 9.88 3.82 15.03
C VAL A 29 10.42 5.18 14.53
N PHE A 30 10.53 6.19 15.40
CA PHE A 30 10.65 7.60 15.00
C PHE A 30 12.07 8.15 14.86
N ASN A 31 12.86 7.59 13.93
CA ASN A 31 14.06 8.29 13.46
C ASN A 31 14.36 8.17 11.96
N VAL A 32 13.44 7.62 11.18
CA VAL A 32 13.61 7.42 9.74
C VAL A 32 12.68 8.39 9.00
N SER A 33 13.25 9.26 8.17
CA SER A 33 12.47 10.13 7.27
C SER A 33 11.69 9.29 6.27
N LEU A 34 10.55 9.80 5.79
CA LEU A 34 9.72 9.07 4.82
C LEU A 34 10.52 8.63 3.58
N GLU A 35 11.41 9.51 3.12
CA GLU A 35 12.34 9.25 2.01
C GLU A 35 13.23 8.03 2.25
N LYS A 36 13.86 7.94 3.44
CA LYS A 36 14.70 6.80 3.82
C LYS A 36 13.90 5.50 3.94
N TRP A 37 12.63 5.60 4.36
CA TRP A 37 11.76 4.44 4.39
C TRP A 37 11.44 3.95 2.96
N PHE A 38 11.17 4.85 2.02
CA PHE A 38 10.98 4.49 0.62
C PHE A 38 12.22 3.80 0.03
N GLU A 39 13.43 4.27 0.34
CA GLU A 39 14.69 3.65 -0.11
C GLU A 39 14.90 2.21 0.39
N GLN A 40 14.29 1.84 1.53
CA GLN A 40 14.36 0.49 2.08
C GLN A 40 13.38 -0.49 1.43
N MET A 41 12.41 0.02 0.65
CA MET A 41 11.32 -0.79 0.10
C MET A 41 11.58 -1.11 -1.37
N GLU A 42 11.81 -2.39 -1.68
CA GLU A 42 12.02 -2.86 -3.05
C GLU A 42 10.82 -2.56 -3.98
N MET A 43 9.62 -2.38 -3.42
CA MET A 43 8.40 -2.11 -4.18
C MET A 43 8.36 -0.71 -4.80
N PHE A 44 9.08 0.25 -4.25
CA PHE A 44 8.99 1.65 -4.66
C PHE A 44 10.32 2.14 -5.23
N GLU A 45 10.27 2.71 -6.43
CA GLU A 45 11.41 3.37 -7.06
C GLU A 45 11.22 4.87 -6.97
N ILE A 46 11.99 5.55 -6.11
CA ILE A 46 11.95 7.01 -6.01
C ILE A 46 12.56 7.61 -7.28
N LEU A 47 11.81 8.48 -7.95
CA LEU A 47 12.29 9.24 -9.11
C LEU A 47 12.83 10.61 -8.69
N GLU A 48 12.11 11.30 -7.82
CA GLU A 48 12.42 12.68 -7.43
C GLU A 48 11.81 13.00 -6.07
N VAL A 49 12.55 13.77 -5.28
CA VAL A 49 12.07 14.40 -4.05
C VAL A 49 12.25 15.90 -4.19
N SER A 50 11.18 16.65 -4.00
CA SER A 50 11.19 18.11 -4.07
C SER A 50 10.56 18.68 -2.81
N SER A 51 11.04 19.84 -2.37
CA SER A 51 10.41 20.62 -1.32
C SER A 51 10.29 22.06 -1.77
N PHE A 52 9.20 22.72 -1.37
CA PHE A 52 8.98 24.13 -1.64
C PHE A 52 8.50 24.83 -0.37
N ASP A 53 9.08 26.01 -0.16
CA ASP A 53 8.68 26.96 0.85
C ASP A 53 7.88 28.10 0.23
N PHE A 54 7.21 28.89 1.07
CA PHE A 54 6.48 30.08 0.65
C PHE A 54 7.14 31.32 1.28
N PRO A 55 8.20 31.86 0.65
CA PRO A 55 9.01 32.96 1.23
C PRO A 55 8.19 34.21 1.55
N ASN A 56 7.12 34.45 0.79
CA ASN A 56 6.24 35.61 0.94
C ASN A 56 5.23 35.47 2.11
N PHE A 57 5.17 34.32 2.78
CA PHE A 57 4.24 34.05 3.90
C PHE A 57 4.96 33.36 5.07
N PRO A 58 5.95 34.02 5.69
CA PRO A 58 6.79 33.43 6.74
C PRO A 58 6.00 33.02 7.99
N GLU A 59 4.87 33.69 8.27
CA GLU A 59 3.99 33.35 9.39
C GLU A 59 3.38 31.94 9.31
N THR A 60 3.37 31.34 8.11
CA THR A 60 2.74 30.04 7.92
C THR A 60 3.66 28.87 8.22
N ASN A 61 5.00 29.03 8.17
CA ASN A 61 5.98 27.93 8.29
C ASN A 61 5.59 26.66 7.49
N LYS A 62 4.85 26.83 6.38
CA LYS A 62 4.33 25.74 5.56
C LYS A 62 5.41 25.34 4.57
N VAL A 63 6.23 24.36 4.94
CA VAL A 63 7.07 23.64 3.97
C VAL A 63 6.21 22.54 3.36
N PHE A 64 6.15 22.49 2.04
CA PHE A 64 5.49 21.42 1.32
C PHE A 64 6.53 20.47 0.74
N LYS A 65 6.25 19.17 0.80
CA LYS A 65 7.08 18.11 0.27
C LYS A 65 6.32 17.35 -0.82
N LEU A 66 7.09 16.93 -1.83
CA LEU A 66 6.60 16.17 -2.96
C LEU A 66 7.56 15.02 -3.25
N ILE A 67 7.04 13.81 -3.34
CA ILE A 67 7.81 12.60 -3.66
C ILE A 67 7.19 11.99 -4.92
N ASN A 68 7.96 11.96 -6.00
CA ASN A 68 7.62 11.25 -7.23
C ASN A 68 8.26 9.86 -7.19
N PHE A 69 7.47 8.82 -7.38
CA PHE A 69 7.95 7.45 -7.35
C PHE A 69 7.20 6.56 -8.35
N LYS A 70 7.77 5.40 -8.67
CA LYS A 70 7.11 4.30 -9.37
C LYS A 70 6.87 3.15 -8.41
N VAL A 71 5.85 2.37 -8.71
CA VAL A 71 5.59 1.09 -8.06
C VAL A 71 6.09 0.01 -9.01
N ASP A 72 6.95 -0.88 -8.53
CA ASP A 72 7.47 -1.96 -9.36
C ASP A 72 6.33 -2.77 -9.99
N SER A 73 6.48 -2.96 -11.30
CA SER A 73 5.47 -3.47 -12.22
C SER A 73 5.54 -4.98 -12.42
N ALA A 74 6.46 -5.67 -11.73
CA ALA A 74 6.64 -7.12 -11.82
C ALA A 74 5.33 -7.91 -11.71
N GLU A 75 4.29 -7.32 -11.08
CA GLU A 75 2.92 -7.81 -11.16
C GLU A 75 1.93 -6.69 -11.46
N ASN A 76 1.35 -6.71 -12.67
CA ASN A 76 0.24 -5.84 -13.08
C ASN A 76 -0.94 -5.79 -12.08
N GLY A 77 -1.09 -6.81 -11.22
CA GLY A 77 -2.07 -6.85 -10.14
C GLY A 77 -1.79 -5.85 -9.02
N LYS A 78 -0.52 -5.67 -8.62
CA LYS A 78 -0.11 -4.79 -7.51
C LYS A 78 -0.52 -3.34 -7.77
N LYS A 79 -0.25 -2.86 -8.98
CA LYS A 79 -0.59 -1.50 -9.41
C LYS A 79 -2.10 -1.23 -9.41
N ARG A 80 -2.92 -2.20 -9.85
CA ARG A 80 -4.39 -2.05 -9.85
C ARG A 80 -4.93 -2.00 -8.43
N LEU A 81 -4.44 -2.88 -7.56
CA LEU A 81 -4.85 -2.89 -6.16
C LEU A 81 -4.42 -1.61 -5.45
N PHE A 82 -3.19 -1.16 -5.67
CA PHE A 82 -2.68 0.08 -5.11
C PHE A 82 -3.53 1.28 -5.53
N ASN A 83 -3.85 1.40 -6.82
CA ASN A 83 -4.77 2.43 -7.32
C ASN A 83 -6.17 2.32 -6.72
N GLY A 84 -6.64 1.11 -6.44
CA GLY A 84 -7.89 0.86 -5.73
C GLY A 84 -7.84 1.42 -4.31
N LEU A 85 -6.80 1.07 -3.55
CA LEU A 85 -6.61 1.50 -2.17
C LEU A 85 -6.48 3.03 -2.05
N ILE A 86 -5.76 3.68 -2.97
CA ILE A 86 -5.66 5.15 -3.04
C ILE A 86 -7.04 5.82 -3.16
N ARG A 87 -7.98 5.17 -3.88
CA ARG A 87 -9.34 5.69 -4.09
C ARG A 87 -10.28 5.47 -2.92
N LEU A 88 -9.96 4.56 -1.99
CA LEU A 88 -10.79 4.29 -0.81
C LEU A 88 -10.73 5.41 0.22
N GLY A 89 -9.65 6.19 0.23
CA GLY A 89 -9.53 7.36 1.09
C GLY A 89 -8.08 7.78 1.29
N GLN A 90 -7.89 9.04 1.63
CA GLN A 90 -6.59 9.64 1.92
C GLN A 90 -6.75 10.53 3.16
N PRO A 91 -5.71 10.64 4.02
CA PRO A 91 -5.78 11.53 5.17
C PRO A 91 -5.83 13.01 4.75
N GLU A 92 -6.39 13.86 5.61
CA GLU A 92 -6.50 15.29 5.34
C GLU A 92 -5.11 15.93 5.18
N GLY A 93 -4.88 16.59 4.04
CA GLY A 93 -3.60 17.27 3.73
C GLY A 93 -2.50 16.35 3.15
N VAL A 94 -2.78 15.06 2.98
CA VAL A 94 -1.94 14.14 2.22
C VAL A 94 -2.64 13.79 0.92
N ILE A 95 -1.95 13.98 -0.21
CA ILE A 95 -2.49 13.69 -1.54
C ILE A 95 -1.55 12.72 -2.26
N LEU A 96 -2.08 11.57 -2.67
CA LEU A 96 -1.41 10.60 -3.52
C LEU A 96 -2.15 10.47 -4.85
N GLU A 97 -1.48 10.83 -5.93
CA GLU A 97 -2.02 10.84 -7.29
C GLU A 97 -1.23 9.92 -8.21
N TYR A 98 -1.91 9.28 -9.16
CA TYR A 98 -1.29 8.47 -10.20
C TYR A 98 -1.41 9.15 -11.57
N HIS A 99 -0.27 9.43 -12.19
CA HIS A 99 -0.16 10.06 -13.50
C HIS A 99 0.04 9.03 -14.60
N LYS A 100 -1.07 8.54 -15.18
CA LYS A 100 -1.07 7.48 -16.22
C LYS A 100 -0.16 7.74 -17.42
N LYS A 101 0.04 9.00 -17.82
CA LYS A 101 0.83 9.35 -19.02
C LYS A 101 2.32 9.06 -18.87
N ILE A 102 2.86 9.26 -17.68
CA ILE A 102 4.28 9.12 -17.37
C ILE A 102 4.57 7.92 -16.46
N ASP A 103 3.52 7.20 -16.08
CA ASP A 103 3.57 6.08 -15.16
C ASP A 103 4.27 6.41 -13.83
N THR A 104 3.81 7.47 -13.18
CA THR A 104 4.40 8.00 -11.95
C THR A 104 3.33 8.26 -10.90
N TYR A 105 3.67 7.96 -9.66
CA TYR A 105 2.91 8.36 -8.48
C TYR A 105 3.53 9.61 -7.88
N THR A 106 2.68 10.53 -7.42
CA THR A 106 3.12 11.75 -6.76
C THR A 106 2.44 11.82 -5.40
N LEU A 107 3.25 11.76 -4.34
CA LEU A 107 2.83 11.97 -2.97
C LEU A 107 3.14 13.40 -2.55
N LYS A 108 2.13 14.10 -2.03
CA LYS A 108 2.15 15.53 -1.70
C LYS A 108 1.67 15.71 -0.26
N PHE A 109 2.41 16.44 0.55
CA PHE A 109 2.06 16.68 1.94
C PHE A 109 2.82 17.89 2.49
N TYR A 110 2.31 18.49 3.57
CA TYR A 110 3.09 19.48 4.33
C TYR A 110 4.06 18.77 5.28
N ALA A 111 5.21 19.39 5.56
CA ALA A 111 6.25 18.80 6.42
C ALA A 111 5.72 18.43 7.82
N HIS A 112 4.81 19.21 8.40
CA HIS A 112 4.18 18.90 9.69
C HIS A 112 3.21 17.69 9.64
N GLN A 113 2.82 17.25 8.43
CA GLN A 113 1.99 16.07 8.18
C GLN A 113 2.80 14.91 7.62
N GLU A 114 4.14 14.97 7.66
CA GLU A 114 5.01 13.87 7.21
C GLU A 114 4.66 12.54 7.89
N MET A 115 4.23 12.62 9.15
CA MET A 115 3.75 11.46 9.90
C MET A 115 2.52 10.81 9.27
N ASP A 116 1.53 11.62 8.89
CA ASP A 116 0.29 11.13 8.32
C ASP A 116 0.53 10.56 6.92
N ALA A 117 1.43 11.18 6.16
CA ALA A 117 1.88 10.65 4.87
C ALA A 117 2.60 9.31 5.02
N TYR A 118 3.50 9.20 6.00
CA TYR A 118 4.18 7.95 6.33
C TYR A 118 3.19 6.84 6.69
N LEU A 119 2.31 7.09 7.65
CA LEU A 119 1.33 6.08 8.10
C LEU A 119 0.42 5.65 6.96
N PHE A 120 0.00 6.59 6.11
CA PHE A 120 -0.81 6.29 4.95
C PHE A 120 -0.11 5.33 3.98
N ILE A 121 1.09 5.67 3.52
CA ILE A 121 1.84 4.83 2.57
C ILE A 121 2.22 3.50 3.20
N HIS A 122 2.67 3.50 4.45
CA HIS A 122 3.03 2.28 5.17
C HIS A 122 1.83 1.32 5.25
N ASN A 123 0.64 1.83 5.57
CA ASN A 123 -0.57 1.01 5.62
C ASN A 123 -0.96 0.50 4.23
N LEU A 124 -0.86 1.33 3.19
CA LEU A 124 -1.09 0.87 1.81
C LEU A 124 -0.14 -0.27 1.43
N HIS A 125 1.15 -0.13 1.74
CA HIS A 125 2.15 -1.16 1.50
C HIS A 125 1.82 -2.46 2.27
N ALA A 126 1.47 -2.35 3.55
CA ALA A 126 1.13 -3.51 4.37
C ALA A 126 -0.11 -4.26 3.85
N GLU A 127 -1.14 -3.56 3.37
CA GLU A 127 -2.32 -4.20 2.79
C GLU A 127 -2.01 -4.87 1.44
N LEU A 128 -1.16 -4.26 0.62
CA LEU A 128 -0.67 -4.87 -0.62
C LEU A 128 0.10 -6.16 -0.34
N GLU A 129 1.00 -6.17 0.65
CA GLU A 129 1.74 -7.37 1.00
C GLU A 129 0.83 -8.50 1.47
N LYS A 130 -0.21 -8.19 2.27
CA LYS A 130 -1.17 -9.19 2.73
C LYS A 130 -1.91 -9.83 1.56
N ASP A 131 -2.44 -9.02 0.63
CA ASP A 131 -3.13 -9.53 -0.56
C ASP A 131 -2.20 -10.38 -1.42
N PHE A 132 -0.95 -9.95 -1.58
CA PHE A 132 0.04 -10.70 -2.35
C PHE A 132 0.35 -12.07 -1.71
N ARG A 133 0.63 -12.10 -0.40
CA ARG A 133 0.85 -13.35 0.33
C ARG A 133 -0.37 -14.27 0.22
N PHE A 134 -1.57 -13.71 0.35
CA PHE A 134 -2.82 -14.45 0.19
C PHE A 134 -2.94 -15.09 -1.19
N ARG A 135 -2.72 -14.34 -2.27
CA ARG A 135 -2.76 -14.88 -3.65
C ARG A 135 -1.74 -15.98 -3.86
N LYS A 136 -0.52 -15.82 -3.34
CA LYS A 136 0.53 -16.84 -3.45
C LYS A 136 0.13 -18.14 -2.75
N VAL A 137 -0.42 -18.04 -1.54
CA VAL A 137 -0.92 -19.21 -0.80
C VAL A 137 -2.08 -19.88 -1.56
N LEU A 138 -3.03 -19.08 -2.05
CA LEU A 138 -4.18 -19.60 -2.80
C LEU A 138 -3.74 -20.34 -4.07
N ALA A 139 -2.80 -19.78 -4.82
CA ALA A 139 -2.25 -20.42 -6.01
C ALA A 139 -1.57 -21.77 -5.69
N ALA A 140 -0.83 -21.84 -4.57
CA ALA A 140 -0.21 -23.08 -4.12
C ALA A 140 -1.25 -24.15 -3.74
N VAL A 141 -2.32 -23.76 -3.03
CA VAL A 141 -3.41 -24.67 -2.66
C VAL A 141 -4.13 -25.22 -3.90
N ILE A 142 -4.45 -24.36 -4.87
CA ILE A 142 -5.10 -24.76 -6.13
C ILE A 142 -4.22 -25.75 -6.89
N SER A 143 -2.93 -25.44 -7.06
CA SER A 143 -1.99 -26.32 -7.75
C SER A 143 -1.85 -27.69 -7.08
N GLN A 144 -1.85 -27.71 -5.73
CA GLN A 144 -1.80 -28.96 -4.99
C GLN A 144 -3.08 -29.78 -5.18
N GLN A 145 -4.25 -29.14 -5.19
CA GLN A 145 -5.52 -29.81 -5.43
C GLN A 145 -5.59 -30.40 -6.84
N GLU A 146 -5.19 -29.66 -7.87
CA GLU A 146 -5.11 -30.17 -9.25
C GLU A 146 -4.17 -31.38 -9.36
N SER A 147 -3.00 -31.31 -8.72
CA SER A 147 -2.06 -32.44 -8.69
C SER A 147 -2.64 -33.67 -7.99
N PHE A 148 -3.42 -33.47 -6.94
CA PHE A 148 -4.08 -34.55 -6.22
C PHE A 148 -5.18 -35.19 -7.07
N GLU A 149 -6.03 -34.39 -7.70
CA GLU A 149 -7.10 -34.86 -8.60
C GLU A 149 -6.51 -35.66 -9.78
N ASN A 150 -5.43 -35.17 -10.40
CA ASN A 150 -4.72 -35.89 -11.46
C ASN A 150 -4.17 -37.24 -10.97
N SER A 151 -3.61 -37.28 -9.76
CA SER A 151 -3.09 -38.51 -9.16
C SER A 151 -4.21 -39.52 -8.88
N GLN A 152 -5.37 -39.06 -8.42
CA GLN A 152 -6.55 -39.90 -8.22
C GLN A 152 -7.08 -40.47 -9.54
N GLN A 153 -7.14 -39.66 -10.60
CA GLN A 153 -7.56 -40.13 -11.92
C GLN A 153 -6.62 -41.21 -12.47
N LEU A 154 -5.30 -41.03 -12.32
CA LEU A 154 -4.30 -42.03 -12.71
C LEU A 154 -4.48 -43.33 -11.92
N LEU A 155 -4.64 -43.24 -10.60
CA LEU A 155 -4.87 -44.42 -9.76
C LEU A 155 -6.14 -45.18 -10.17
N MET A 156 -7.24 -44.46 -10.42
CA MET A 156 -8.49 -45.09 -10.87
C MET A 156 -8.33 -45.79 -12.22
N LYS A 157 -7.55 -45.20 -13.13
CA LYS A 157 -7.24 -45.81 -14.43
C LYS A 157 -6.41 -47.08 -14.30
N GLU A 158 -5.45 -47.14 -13.38
CA GLU A 158 -4.64 -48.34 -13.14
C GLU A 158 -5.42 -49.46 -12.42
N LEU A 159 -6.33 -49.08 -11.50
CA LEU A 159 -7.10 -50.05 -10.72
C LEU A 159 -8.31 -50.62 -11.47
N PHE A 160 -8.93 -49.83 -12.36
CA PHE A 160 -10.22 -50.15 -12.97
C PHE A 160 -10.27 -49.96 -14.49
N GLY A 161 -9.19 -49.50 -15.14
CA GLY A 161 -9.06 -49.38 -16.59
C GLY A 161 -8.36 -50.57 -17.23
#